data_AF-A0A7S1SS29-F1
#
_entry.id   AF-A0A7S1SS29-F1
#
_cell.length_a   1.000
_cell.length_b   1.000
_cell.length_c   1.000
_cell.angle_alpha   90.00
_cell.angle_beta   90.00
_cell.angle_gamma   90.00
#
_symmetry.space_group_name_H-M   'P 1'
#
loop_
_entity.id
_entity.type
_entity.pdbx_description
1 polymer ?
#
loop_
_entity_poly.entity_id
_entity_poly.type
_entity_poly.pdbx_seq_one_letter_code
_entity_poly.pdbx_strand_id
1 'polypeptide(L)'
;MADGLSSGQLPTCPADELRAVKSLLWDNIIESVPAAEQEEVRRVIGSNFIEDNRQVFEEASALAEILGEVRLQNSQLVNRRQTVLLATPQRELVEEGARLLLRKIHSIVGTYDTGDNAEAAVESLIAQTPSE
;
A
#
# COMPACT_ATOMS: atom_id res chain seq x y z
N MET A 1 -15.72 -13.20 -18.28
CA MET A 1 -14.36 -13.24 -18.85
C MET A 1 -13.42 -12.95 -17.70
N ALA A 2 -12.52 -13.88 -17.44
CA ALA A 2 -11.73 -13.96 -16.22
C ALA A 2 -10.51 -13.04 -16.30
N ASP A 3 -10.45 -12.03 -15.44
CA ASP A 3 -9.18 -11.40 -15.09
C ASP A 3 -8.47 -12.33 -14.11
N GLY A 4 -7.49 -13.06 -14.65
CA GLY A 4 -6.54 -13.81 -13.86
C GLY A 4 -5.77 -12.83 -12.98
N LEU A 5 -5.95 -12.99 -11.67
CA LEU A 5 -5.09 -12.42 -10.64
C LEU A 5 -3.67 -12.93 -10.88
N SER A 6 -2.90 -12.17 -11.66
CA SER A 6 -1.48 -12.39 -11.87
C SER A 6 -0.79 -12.33 -10.51
N SER A 7 -0.28 -13.47 -10.09
CA SER A 7 0.56 -13.71 -8.91
C SER A 7 1.45 -12.52 -8.57
N GLY A 8 1.29 -11.99 -7.35
CA GLY A 8 2.36 -11.83 -6.35
C GLY A 8 3.69 -11.19 -6.74
N GLN A 9 3.81 -10.48 -7.86
CA GLN A 9 5.00 -9.73 -8.21
C GLN A 9 4.96 -8.43 -7.42
N LEU A 10 5.56 -8.43 -6.22
CA LEU A 10 5.92 -7.18 -5.58
C LEU A 10 6.80 -6.41 -6.57
N PRO A 11 6.57 -5.11 -6.80
CA PRO A 11 7.44 -4.33 -7.64
C PRO A 11 8.85 -4.46 -7.08
N THR A 12 9.76 -5.00 -7.90
CA THR A 12 11.19 -4.95 -7.61
C THR A 12 11.53 -3.46 -7.62
N CYS A 13 11.52 -2.80 -6.46
CA CYS A 13 11.88 -1.39 -6.39
C CYS A 13 13.34 -1.30 -6.83
N PRO A 14 13.65 -0.74 -8.02
CA PRO A 14 15.03 -0.53 -8.39
C PRO A 14 15.63 0.44 -7.36
N ALA A 15 16.86 0.19 -6.94
CA ALA A 15 17.56 0.99 -5.92
C ALA A 15 17.52 2.51 -6.23
N ASP A 16 17.49 2.86 -7.53
CA ASP A 16 17.37 4.23 -8.04
C ASP A 16 16.09 4.98 -7.62
N GLU A 17 14.99 4.28 -7.35
CA GLU A 17 13.74 4.92 -6.89
C GLU A 17 13.80 5.33 -5.41
N LEU A 18 14.68 4.70 -4.63
CA LEU A 18 14.82 4.95 -3.20
C LEU A 18 15.75 6.12 -2.89
N ARG A 19 16.45 6.62 -3.91
CA ARG A 19 17.54 7.56 -3.75
C ARG A 19 17.11 8.99 -4.06
N ALA A 20 17.44 9.91 -3.16
CA ALA A 20 17.20 11.34 -3.36
C ALA A 20 18.14 11.96 -4.40
N VAL A 21 19.38 11.45 -4.51
CA VAL A 21 20.40 11.95 -5.45
C VAL A 21 20.66 10.90 -6.53
N LYS A 22 20.36 11.24 -7.78
CA LYS A 22 20.40 10.31 -8.92
C LYS A 22 21.63 10.45 -9.81
N SER A 23 22.35 11.55 -9.71
CA SER A 23 23.55 11.83 -10.50
C SER A 23 24.65 12.44 -9.63
N LEU A 24 25.90 12.28 -10.07
CA LEU A 24 27.04 12.95 -9.45
C LEU A 24 26.93 14.45 -9.69
N LEU A 25 27.23 15.25 -8.66
CA LEU A 25 27.22 16.71 -8.80
C LEU A 25 28.22 17.16 -9.87
N TRP A 26 29.38 16.50 -9.92
CA TRP A 26 30.41 16.77 -10.93
C TRP A 26 29.89 16.58 -12.35
N ASP A 27 29.14 15.51 -12.63
CA ASP A 27 28.61 15.24 -13.97
C ASP A 27 27.63 16.33 -14.42
N ASN A 28 26.77 16.80 -13.50
CA ASN A 28 25.87 17.92 -13.79
C ASN A 28 26.63 19.24 -14.02
N ILE A 29 27.75 19.45 -13.32
CA ILE A 29 28.57 20.66 -13.49
C ILE A 29 29.26 20.64 -14.86
N ILE A 30 29.89 19.53 -15.26
CA ILE A 30 30.63 19.47 -16.53
C ILE A 30 29.71 19.56 -17.76
N GLU A 31 28.45 19.14 -17.65
CA GLU A 31 27.45 19.32 -18.72
C GLU A 31 27.20 20.81 -19.03
N SER A 32 27.36 21.68 -18.04
CA SER A 32 27.16 23.13 -18.19
C SER A 32 28.43 23.91 -18.55
N VAL A 33 29.60 23.26 -18.54
CA VAL A 33 30.92 23.90 -18.68
C VAL A 33 31.56 23.55 -20.03
N PRO A 34 32.04 24.54 -20.81
CA PRO A 34 32.79 24.29 -22.03
C PRO A 34 34.01 23.39 -21.79
N ALA A 35 34.29 22.45 -22.69
CA ALA A 35 35.39 21.48 -22.53
C ALA A 35 36.76 22.13 -22.24
N ALA A 36 37.01 23.35 -22.74
CA ALA A 36 38.23 24.09 -22.49
C ALA A 36 38.37 24.60 -21.04
N GLU A 37 37.27 24.80 -20.33
CA GLU A 37 37.22 25.36 -18.97
C GLU A 37 37.11 24.27 -17.88
N GLN A 38 36.80 23.03 -18.26
CA GLN A 38 36.57 21.92 -17.32
C GLN A 38 37.77 21.66 -16.40
N GLU A 39 39.00 21.78 -16.91
CA GLU A 39 40.21 21.55 -16.11
C GLU A 39 40.43 22.67 -15.08
N GLU A 40 40.07 23.92 -15.43
CA GLU A 40 40.16 25.04 -14.50
C GLU A 40 39.06 24.95 -13.44
N VAL A 41 37.83 24.58 -13.84
CA VAL A 41 36.74 24.32 -12.90
C VAL A 41 37.07 23.16 -11.96
N ARG A 42 37.68 22.09 -12.47
CA ARG A 42 38.18 20.96 -11.66
C ARG A 42 39.23 21.41 -10.65
N ARG A 43 40.14 22.30 -11.05
CA ARG A 43 41.18 22.86 -10.18
C ARG A 43 40.59 23.75 -9.08
N VAL A 44 39.62 24.59 -9.42
CA VAL A 44 38.95 25.51 -8.47
C VAL A 44 38.13 24.74 -7.44
N ILE A 45 37.35 23.75 -7.88
CA ILE A 45 36.56 22.90 -6.99
C ILE A 45 37.49 22.02 -6.13
N GLY A 46 38.62 21.61 -6.70
CA GLY A 46 39.58 20.73 -6.06
C GLY A 46 39.24 19.26 -6.29
N SER A 47 40.25 18.48 -6.66
CA SER A 47 40.11 17.05 -6.97
C SER A 47 39.56 16.24 -5.79
N ASN A 48 39.85 16.66 -4.56
CA ASN A 48 39.42 15.96 -3.35
C ASN A 48 37.90 16.01 -3.20
N PHE A 49 37.27 17.17 -3.42
CA PHE A 49 35.81 17.29 -3.31
C PHE A 49 35.06 16.49 -4.39
N ILE A 50 35.65 16.37 -5.59
CA ILE A 50 35.08 15.56 -6.66
C ILE A 50 35.16 14.08 -6.30
N GLU A 51 36.29 13.64 -5.73
CA GLU A 51 36.47 12.26 -5.30
C GLU A 51 35.62 11.91 -4.08
N ASP A 52 35.55 12.79 -3.08
CA ASP A 52 34.69 12.62 -1.92
C ASP A 52 33.22 12.54 -2.34
N ASN A 53 32.79 13.37 -3.31
CA ASN A 53 31.44 13.30 -3.85
C ASN A 53 31.17 11.97 -4.55
N ARG A 54 32.15 11.46 -5.32
CA ARG A 54 32.07 10.13 -5.95
C ARG A 54 31.95 9.03 -4.90
N GLN A 55 32.78 9.07 -3.86
CA GLN A 55 32.77 8.08 -2.79
C GLN A 55 31.43 8.06 -2.05
N VAL A 56 30.91 9.23 -1.66
CA VAL A 56 29.59 9.36 -1.02
C VAL A 56 28.49 8.86 -1.97
N PHE A 57 28.64 9.10 -3.27
CA PHE A 57 27.69 8.62 -4.25
C PHE A 57 27.71 7.08 -4.36
N GLU A 58 28.87 6.46 -4.35
CA GLU A 58 28.99 5.00 -4.37
C GLU A 58 28.43 4.37 -3.08
N GLU A 59 28.73 4.95 -1.92
CA GLU A 59 28.22 4.49 -0.64
C GLU A 59 26.68 4.55 -0.60
N ALA A 60 26.10 5.69 -1.01
CA ALA A 60 24.64 5.82 -1.05
C ALA A 60 24.00 4.89 -2.11
N SER A 61 24.71 4.51 -3.16
CA SER A 61 24.26 3.48 -4.10
C SER A 61 24.21 2.11 -3.44
N ALA A 62 25.26 1.72 -2.72
CA ALA A 62 25.32 0.46 -1.99
C ALA A 62 24.23 0.39 -0.89
N LEU A 63 23.99 1.48 -0.17
CA LEU A 63 22.94 1.56 0.84
C LEU A 63 21.53 1.43 0.23
N ALA A 64 21.29 2.00 -0.95
CA ALA A 64 20.01 1.87 -1.65
C ALA A 64 19.74 0.41 -2.07
N GLU A 65 20.77 -0.31 -2.52
CA GLU A 65 20.69 -1.73 -2.83
C GLU A 65 20.35 -2.56 -1.59
N ILE A 66 21.08 -2.35 -0.48
CA ILE A 66 20.82 -3.04 0.80
C ILE A 66 19.39 -2.77 1.27
N LEU A 67 18.93 -1.52 1.19
CA LEU A 67 17.58 -1.15 1.60
C LEU A 67 16.52 -1.82 0.71
N GLY A 68 16.77 -1.92 -0.60
CA GLY A 68 15.92 -2.65 -1.55
C GLY A 68 15.76 -4.12 -1.14
N GLU A 69 16.87 -4.79 -0.84
CA GLU A 69 16.87 -6.19 -0.38
C GLU A 69 16.11 -6.36 0.94
N VAL A 70 16.35 -5.49 1.93
CA VAL A 70 15.65 -5.54 3.22
C VAL A 70 14.14 -5.34 3.05
N ARG A 71 13.71 -4.43 2.17
CA ARG A 71 12.28 -4.23 1.87
C ARG A 71 11.66 -5.45 1.20
N LEU A 72 12.38 -6.08 0.27
CA LEU A 72 11.94 -7.31 -0.38
C LEU A 72 11.75 -8.42 0.66
N GLN A 73 12.76 -8.66 1.50
CA GLN A 73 12.70 -9.66 2.57
C GLN A 73 11.55 -9.39 3.54
N ASN A 74 11.38 -8.14 3.97
CA ASN A 74 10.29 -7.76 4.87
C ASN A 74 8.91 -8.01 4.22
N SER A 75 8.75 -7.63 2.96
CA SER A 75 7.50 -7.86 2.22
C SER A 75 7.20 -9.36 2.07
N GLN A 76 8.22 -10.19 1.82
CA GLN A 76 8.06 -11.65 1.81
C GLN A 76 7.66 -12.19 3.19
N LEU A 77 8.24 -11.68 4.28
CA LEU A 77 7.88 -12.08 5.64
C LEU A 77 6.45 -11.67 6.01
N VAL A 78 6.02 -10.46 5.63
CA VAL A 78 4.63 -9.99 5.82
C VAL A 78 3.67 -10.88 5.02
N ASN A 79 3.97 -11.15 3.76
CA ASN A 79 3.16 -12.05 2.93
C ASN A 79 3.09 -13.45 3.53
N ARG A 80 4.21 -14.02 3.98
CA ARG A 80 4.23 -15.32 4.67
C ARG A 80 3.42 -15.30 5.96
N ARG A 81 3.53 -14.25 6.77
CA ARG A 81 2.72 -14.11 8.00
C ARG A 81 1.25 -13.99 7.68
N GLN A 82 0.87 -13.20 6.68
CA GLN A 82 -0.50 -13.10 6.22
C GLN A 82 -0.99 -14.46 5.73
N THR A 83 -0.30 -15.15 4.82
CA THR A 83 -0.78 -16.45 4.34
C THR A 83 -0.87 -17.49 5.45
N VAL A 84 0.09 -17.54 6.38
CA VAL A 84 0.07 -18.48 7.52
C VAL A 84 -1.04 -18.14 8.53
N LEU A 85 -1.26 -16.87 8.85
CA LEU A 85 -2.33 -16.45 9.77
C LEU A 85 -3.72 -16.62 9.14
N LEU A 86 -3.84 -16.36 7.83
CA LEU A 86 -5.09 -16.42 7.09
C LEU A 86 -5.50 -17.87 6.73
N ALA A 87 -4.55 -18.81 6.67
CA ALA A 87 -4.77 -20.24 6.34
C ALA A 87 -4.97 -21.15 7.57
N THR A 88 -5.44 -20.59 8.70
CA THR A 88 -5.81 -21.42 9.85
C THR A 88 -7.25 -21.92 9.68
N PRO A 89 -7.53 -23.23 9.80
CA PRO A 89 -8.90 -23.77 9.68
C PRO A 89 -9.86 -23.19 10.73
N GLN A 90 -9.30 -22.71 11.84
CA GLN A 90 -10.03 -21.99 12.89
C GLN A 90 -10.58 -20.65 12.41
N ARG A 91 -9.89 -19.97 11.49
CA ARG A 91 -10.33 -18.68 10.94
C ARG A 91 -11.52 -18.84 9.99
N GLU A 92 -11.53 -19.87 9.16
CA GLU A 92 -12.69 -20.17 8.30
C GLU A 92 -13.96 -20.38 9.14
N LEU A 93 -13.85 -21.13 10.23
CA LEU A 93 -14.96 -21.39 11.15
C LEU A 93 -15.44 -20.11 11.84
N VAL A 94 -14.52 -19.24 12.27
CA VAL A 94 -14.85 -17.93 12.85
C VAL A 94 -15.49 -16.99 11.83
N GLU A 95 -15.02 -16.99 10.58
CA GLU A 95 -15.61 -16.19 9.50
C GLU A 95 -17.02 -16.66 9.15
N GLU A 96 -17.28 -17.97 9.07
CA GLU A 96 -18.62 -18.51 8.88
C GLU A 96 -19.55 -18.15 10.04
N GLY A 97 -19.07 -18.27 11.28
CA GLY A 97 -19.79 -17.84 12.47
C GLY A 97 -20.15 -16.35 12.44
N ALA A 98 -19.21 -15.50 12.05
CA ALA A 98 -19.43 -14.06 11.92
C ALA A 98 -20.44 -13.73 10.81
N ARG A 99 -20.38 -14.41 9.65
CA ARG A 99 -21.36 -14.26 8.56
C ARG A 99 -22.77 -14.68 9.01
N LEU A 100 -22.89 -15.75 9.79
CA LEU A 100 -24.17 -16.19 10.36
C LEU A 100 -24.74 -15.17 11.34
N LEU A 101 -23.91 -14.58 12.20
CA LEU A 101 -24.33 -13.52 13.13
C LEU A 101 -24.78 -12.26 12.37
N LEU A 102 -24.03 -11.83 11.36
CA LEU A 102 -24.41 -10.72 10.47
C LEU A 102 -25.76 -10.97 9.80
N ARG A 103 -25.98 -12.19 9.28
CA ARG A 103 -27.27 -12.55 8.67
C ARG A 103 -28.42 -12.50 9.68
N LYS A 104 -28.19 -12.96 10.92
CA LYS A 104 -29.19 -12.87 12.00
C LYS A 104 -29.50 -11.43 12.39
N ILE A 105 -28.47 -10.59 12.52
CA ILE A 105 -28.64 -9.16 12.80
C ILE A 105 -29.43 -8.51 11.66
N HIS A 106 -29.07 -8.79 10.40
CA HIS A 106 -29.81 -8.26 9.26
C HIS A 106 -31.26 -8.75 9.19
N SER A 107 -31.54 -10.02 9.52
CA SER A 107 -32.93 -10.50 9.58
C SER A 107 -33.72 -9.81 10.69
N ILE A 108 -33.09 -9.59 11.84
CA ILE A 108 -33.69 -8.91 12.98
C ILE A 108 -33.96 -7.43 12.64
N VAL A 109 -33.02 -6.75 11.99
CA VAL A 109 -33.19 -5.37 11.51
C VAL A 109 -34.26 -5.27 10.43
N GLY A 110 -34.30 -6.21 9.48
CA GLY A 110 -35.36 -6.28 8.47
C GLY A 110 -36.75 -6.54 9.06
N THR A 111 -36.85 -7.22 10.21
CA THR A 111 -38.13 -7.38 10.92
C THR A 111 -38.57 -6.15 11.70
N TYR A 112 -37.65 -5.25 12.08
CA TYR A 112 -38.03 -3.97 12.69
C TYR A 112 -38.58 -2.96 11.67
N ASP A 113 -38.19 -3.06 10.41
CA ASP A 113 -38.76 -2.27 9.30
C ASP A 113 -40.19 -2.71 8.93
N THR A 114 -40.65 -3.85 9.47
CA THR A 114 -42.05 -4.29 9.37
C THR A 114 -42.90 -3.78 10.55
N GLY A 115 -42.29 -3.14 11.56
CA GLY A 115 -42.97 -2.54 12.71
C GLY A 115 -43.82 -1.32 12.36
N ASP A 116 -43.40 -0.49 11.40
CA ASP A 116 -44.18 0.67 10.93
C ASP A 116 -45.44 0.26 10.14
N ASN A 117 -45.45 -0.94 9.56
CA ASN A 117 -46.63 -1.48 8.87
C ASN A 117 -47.66 -2.11 9.84
N ALA A 118 -47.27 -2.38 11.09
CA ALA A 118 -48.20 -2.88 12.11
C ALA A 118 -49.03 -1.76 12.74
N GLU A 119 -48.48 -0.55 12.91
CA GLU A 119 -49.27 0.61 13.35
C GLU A 119 -50.29 1.05 12.30
N ALA A 120 -49.92 1.04 11.01
CA ALA A 120 -50.85 1.34 9.91
C ALA A 120 -52.02 0.32 9.81
N ALA A 121 -51.77 -0.95 10.13
CA ALA A 121 -52.82 -1.98 10.15
C ALA A 121 -53.78 -1.80 11.34
N VAL A 122 -53.28 -1.37 12.51
CA VAL A 122 -54.10 -1.12 13.71
C VAL A 122 -54.97 0.13 13.55
N GLU A 123 -54.48 1.22 12.94
CA GLU A 123 -55.31 2.40 12.64
C GLU A 123 -56.40 2.10 11.60
N SER A 124 -56.12 1.27 10.60
CA SER A 124 -57.13 0.85 9.62
C SER A 124 -58.24 -0.02 10.22
N LEU A 125 -57.94 -0.76 11.29
CA LEU A 125 -58.90 -1.62 11.99
C LEU A 125 -59.77 -0.84 12.99
N ILE A 126 -59.23 0.23 13.59
CA ILE A 126 -59.99 1.15 14.47
C ILE A 126 -60.94 2.05 13.66
N ALA A 127 -60.62 2.35 12.39
CA ALA A 127 -61.51 3.10 11.50
C ALA A 127 -62.70 2.28 10.93
N GLN A 128 -62.72 0.95 11.13
CA GLN A 128 -63.75 0.05 10.59
C GLN A 128 -64.74 -0.48 11.63
N THR A 129 -64.72 0.01 12.87
CA THR A 129 -65.80 -0.25 13.84
C THR A 129 -66.87 0.85 13.75
N PRO A 130 -67.98 0.64 13.02
CA PRO A 130 -69.11 1.55 13.08
C PRO A 130 -69.69 1.56 14.51
N SER A 131 -69.93 2.76 15.03
CA SER A 131 -70.85 2.99 16.14
C SER A 131 -72.30 2.77 15.66
N GLU A 132 -73.10 2.23 16.59
CA GLU A 132 -74.54 1.88 16.53
C GLU A 132 -74.88 0.46 16.07
#